data_AF-A0A927CX88-F1
#
_entry.id   AF-A0A927CX88-F1
#
_cell.length_a   1.000
_cell.length_b   1.000
_cell.length_c   1.000
_cell.angle_alpha   90.00
_cell.angle_beta   90.00
_cell.angle_gamma   90.00
#
_symmetry.space_group_name_H-M   'P 1'
#
loop_
_entity.id
_entity.type
_entity.pdbx_description
1 polymer ?
#
loop_
_entity_poly.entity_id
_entity_poly.type
_entity_poly.pdbx_seq_one_letter_code
_entity_poly.pdbx_strand_id
1 'polypeptide(L)'
;MIEKILTVSTANISKQTAEWLEEQAKLSDKGTMDVSVYEKSGDGWFIPVNERVFTDEIKSGQSIPVEFFDVYNYAVTHHCPWMMIAREADVIEELPQYEW
;
A
#
# COMPACT_ATOMS: atom_id res chain seq x y z
N MET A 1 16.19 -17.77 0.58
CA MET A 1 15.11 -17.24 1.41
C MET A 1 14.02 -16.83 0.46
N ILE A 2 12.81 -17.40 0.58
CA ILE A 2 11.66 -17.02 -0.23
C ILE A 2 10.80 -16.14 0.66
N GLU A 3 10.59 -14.89 0.25
CA GLU A 3 9.78 -13.93 0.99
C GLU A 3 8.34 -13.96 0.50
N LYS A 4 7.39 -13.80 1.43
CA LYS A 4 5.96 -13.76 1.11
C LYS A 4 5.58 -12.33 0.67
N ILE A 5 4.93 -12.21 -0.48
CA ILE A 5 4.43 -10.92 -0.99
C ILE A 5 2.91 -10.98 -1.02
N LEU A 6 2.23 -10.00 -0.42
CA LEU A 6 0.81 -9.79 -0.67
C LEU A 6 0.65 -9.17 -2.05
N THR A 7 0.02 -9.87 -2.98
CA THR A 7 -0.32 -9.31 -4.29
C THR A 7 -1.81 -8.99 -4.32
N VAL A 8 -2.15 -7.72 -4.56
CA VAL A 8 -3.54 -7.24 -4.48
C VAL A 8 -3.87 -6.32 -5.65
N SER A 9 -5.09 -6.43 -6.16
CA SER A 9 -5.58 -5.60 -7.26
C SER A 9 -5.69 -4.12 -6.87
N THR A 10 -5.50 -3.21 -7.84
CA THR A 10 -5.87 -1.79 -7.67
C THR A 10 -7.37 -1.61 -7.43
N ALA A 11 -8.20 -2.60 -7.76
CA ALA A 11 -9.62 -2.60 -7.41
C ALA A 11 -9.86 -2.58 -5.89
N ASN A 12 -8.89 -2.99 -5.07
CA ASN A 12 -9.01 -2.99 -3.60
C ASN A 12 -8.60 -1.67 -2.94
N ILE A 13 -8.24 -0.64 -3.73
CA ILE A 13 -7.95 0.71 -3.24
C ILE A 13 -8.78 1.72 -4.02
N SER A 14 -9.03 2.89 -3.43
CA SER A 14 -9.69 3.97 -4.14
C SER A 14 -8.74 4.69 -5.10
N LYS A 15 -9.29 5.44 -6.05
CA LYS A 15 -8.50 6.36 -6.89
C LYS A 15 -7.69 7.36 -6.08
N GLN A 16 -8.24 7.88 -4.99
CA GLN A 16 -7.56 8.82 -4.10
C GLN A 16 -6.34 8.16 -3.44
N THR A 17 -6.46 6.90 -3.01
CA THR A 17 -5.33 6.14 -2.49
C THR A 17 -4.27 5.89 -3.55
N ALA A 18 -4.66 5.59 -4.79
CA ALA A 18 -3.71 5.43 -5.89
C ALA A 18 -2.94 6.72 -6.19
N GLU A 19 -3.63 7.87 -6.24
CA GLU A 19 -3.00 9.19 -6.40
C GLU A 19 -2.07 9.52 -5.23
N TRP A 20 -2.45 9.15 -4.01
CA TRP A 20 -1.60 9.30 -2.83
C TRP A 20 -0.35 8.41 -2.91
N LEU A 21 -0.46 7.14 -3.32
CA LEU A 21 0.68 6.23 -3.50
C LEU A 21 1.68 6.76 -4.53
N GLU A 22 1.18 7.34 -5.61
CA GLU A 22 1.98 8.02 -6.63
C GLU A 22 2.76 9.22 -6.06
N GLU A 23 2.18 9.98 -5.14
CA GLU A 23 2.91 11.04 -4.41
C GLU A 23 3.94 10.47 -3.45
N GLN A 24 3.60 9.42 -2.70
CA GLN A 24 4.52 8.76 -1.76
C GLN A 24 5.71 8.13 -2.47
N ALA A 25 5.55 7.62 -3.69
CA ALA A 25 6.67 7.12 -4.50
C ALA A 25 7.69 8.24 -4.78
N LYS A 26 7.21 9.43 -5.18
CA LYS A 26 8.05 10.61 -5.43
C LYS A 26 8.73 11.14 -4.16
N LEU A 27 8.08 11.02 -3.00
CA LEU A 27 8.64 11.39 -1.71
C LEU A 27 9.63 10.35 -1.17
N SER A 28 9.47 9.08 -1.56
CA SER A 28 10.33 7.98 -1.13
C SER A 28 11.76 8.16 -1.63
N ASP A 29 11.94 8.63 -2.87
CA ASP A 29 13.25 8.99 -3.43
C ASP A 29 13.97 10.09 -2.64
N LYS A 30 13.22 10.92 -1.91
CA LYS A 30 13.73 12.02 -1.08
C LYS A 30 13.84 11.67 0.39
N GLY A 31 13.32 10.51 0.82
CA GLY A 31 13.28 10.08 2.22
C GLY A 31 12.34 10.91 3.10
N THR A 32 11.30 11.54 2.53
CA THR A 32 10.35 12.43 3.25
C THR A 32 8.91 11.94 3.15
N MET A 33 8.72 10.65 2.88
CA MET A 33 7.43 9.99 2.73
C MET A 33 6.84 9.57 4.08
N ASP A 34 5.52 9.45 4.14
CA ASP A 34 4.81 8.79 5.24
C ASP A 34 4.99 7.27 5.16
N VAL A 35 4.93 6.73 3.93
CA VAL A 35 5.10 5.30 3.64
C VAL A 35 6.09 5.15 2.49
N SER A 36 7.04 4.22 2.64
CA SER A 36 7.95 3.88 1.54
C SER A 36 7.17 3.20 0.41
N VAL A 37 7.26 3.77 -0.79
CA VAL A 37 6.58 3.27 -1.99
C VAL A 37 7.58 3.26 -3.14
N TYR A 38 7.60 2.17 -3.90
CA TYR A 38 8.42 2.03 -5.09
C TYR A 38 7.51 1.74 -6.29
N GLU A 39 7.63 2.51 -7.37
CA GLU A 39 6.86 2.26 -8.58
C GLU A 39 7.24 0.91 -9.19
N LYS A 40 6.22 0.14 -9.59
CA LYS A 40 6.40 -1.02 -10.45
C LYS A 40 6.42 -0.55 -11.90
N SER A 41 7.37 -1.06 -12.69
CA SER A 41 7.43 -0.76 -14.12
C SER A 41 6.09 -1.08 -14.79
N GLY A 42 5.49 -0.07 -15.43
CA GLY A 42 4.17 -0.15 -16.07
C GLY A 42 3.07 0.44 -15.20
N ASP A 43 2.54 -0.35 -14.27
CA ASP A 43 1.43 0.02 -13.39
C ASP A 43 1.55 -0.70 -12.04
N GLY A 44 1.23 0.02 -10.96
CA GLY A 44 1.27 -0.47 -9.58
C GLY A 44 2.48 -0.05 -8.74
N TRP A 45 2.50 -0.55 -7.51
CA TRP A 45 3.47 -0.15 -6.49
C TRP A 45 3.95 -1.33 -5.65
N PHE A 46 5.21 -1.30 -5.24
CA PHE A 46 5.81 -2.15 -4.22
C PHE A 46 5.98 -1.37 -2.92
N ILE A 47 5.53 -1.98 -1.83
CA ILE A 47 5.49 -1.34 -0.52
C ILE A 47 6.10 -2.33 0.50
N PRO A 48 7.20 -1.98 1.18
CA PRO A 48 7.70 -2.76 2.28
C PRO A 48 6.73 -2.64 3.46
N VAL A 49 6.40 -3.77 4.06
CA VAL A 49 5.50 -3.85 5.19
C VAL A 49 6.33 -3.90 6.46
N ASN A 50 6.23 -2.86 7.25
CA ASN A 50 6.83 -2.75 8.57
C ASN A 50 5.74 -2.40 9.61
N GLU A 51 5.59 -3.28 10.59
CA GLU A 51 4.60 -3.19 11.67
C GLU A 51 4.71 -1.91 12.50
N ARG A 52 5.86 -1.22 12.45
CA ARG A 52 6.15 0.00 13.20
C ARG A 52 5.85 1.30 12.45
N VAL A 53 5.47 1.23 11.16
CA VAL A 53 5.24 2.42 10.33
C VAL A 53 4.02 3.21 10.79
N PHE A 54 3.01 2.54 11.33
CA PHE A 54 1.76 3.18 11.71
C PHE A 54 1.72 3.54 13.20
N THR A 55 2.57 4.49 13.59
CA THR A 55 2.51 5.11 14.93
C THR A 55 1.26 5.99 15.05
N ASP A 56 0.82 6.23 16.29
CA ASP A 56 -0.34 7.10 16.56
C ASP A 56 -0.14 8.53 16.03
N GLU A 57 1.12 8.98 15.94
CA GLU A 57 1.50 10.28 15.40
C GLU A 57 1.22 10.37 13.89
N ILE A 58 1.58 9.34 13.12
CA ILE A 58 1.31 9.25 11.68
C ILE A 58 -0.20 9.11 11.42
N LYS A 59 -0.92 8.31 12.23
CA LYS A 59 -2.38 8.19 12.12
C LYS A 59 -3.11 9.50 12.39
N SER A 60 -2.59 10.31 13.32
CA SER A 60 -3.21 11.59 13.70
C SER A 60 -3.04 12.69 12.65
N GLY A 61 -2.06 12.56 11.75
CA GLY A 61 -1.75 13.55 10.71
C GLY A 61 -2.74 13.60 9.55
N GLN A 62 -3.72 12.69 9.48
CA GLN A 62 -4.64 12.51 8.34
C GLN A 62 -3.95 12.32 6.97
N SER A 63 -2.63 12.09 6.93
CA SER A 63 -1.87 12.00 5.69
C SER A 63 -2.07 10.68 4.96
N ILE A 64 -2.46 9.62 5.67
CA ILE A 64 -2.62 8.28 5.08
C ILE A 64 -4.11 7.96 4.87
N PRO A 65 -4.53 7.59 3.64
CA PRO A 65 -5.89 7.16 3.36
C PRO A 65 -6.32 5.98 4.24
N VAL A 66 -7.55 6.05 4.78
CA VAL A 66 -8.06 5.04 5.72
C VAL A 66 -8.13 3.67 5.05
N GLU A 67 -8.57 3.60 3.81
CA GLU A 67 -8.68 2.34 3.06
C GLU A 67 -7.33 1.67 2.80
N PHE A 68 -6.24 2.46 2.71
CA PHE A 68 -4.90 1.89 2.58
C PHE A 68 -4.49 1.12 3.85
N PHE A 69 -4.97 1.54 5.03
CA PHE A 69 -4.72 0.78 6.26
C PHE A 69 -5.33 -0.60 6.23
N ASP A 70 -6.49 -0.81 5.61
CA ASP A 70 -7.12 -2.13 5.54
C ASP A 70 -6.24 -3.11 4.75
N VAL A 71 -5.77 -2.67 3.58
CA VAL A 71 -4.87 -3.46 2.72
C VAL A 71 -3.53 -3.71 3.44
N TYR A 72 -2.96 -2.69 4.08
CA TYR A 72 -1.69 -2.82 4.78
C TYR A 72 -1.80 -3.72 6.02
N ASN A 73 -2.85 -3.57 6.83
CA ASN A 73 -3.11 -4.41 8.00
C ASN A 73 -3.37 -5.87 7.59
N TYR A 74 -3.97 -6.10 6.42
CA TYR A 74 -4.10 -7.44 5.86
C TYR A 74 -2.72 -8.05 5.58
N ALA A 75 -1.79 -7.29 5.00
CA ALA A 75 -0.41 -7.74 4.79
C ALA A 75 0.32 -8.05 6.10
N VAL A 76 0.20 -7.18 7.11
CA VAL A 76 0.77 -7.38 8.46
C VAL A 76 0.21 -8.65 9.11
N THR A 77 -1.12 -8.80 9.10
CA THR A 77 -1.81 -9.94 9.73
C THR A 77 -1.44 -11.27 9.08
N HIS A 78 -1.14 -11.26 7.78
CA HIS A 78 -0.70 -12.44 7.02
C HIS A 78 0.81 -12.61 6.97
N HIS A 79 1.57 -11.81 7.75
CA HIS A 79 3.03 -11.82 7.84
C HIS A 79 3.71 -11.70 6.47
N CYS A 80 3.19 -10.83 5.61
CA CYS A 80 3.80 -10.49 4.32
C CYS A 80 4.77 -9.31 4.52
N PRO A 81 6.09 -9.49 4.40
CA PRO A 81 7.06 -8.39 4.49
C PRO A 81 6.97 -7.39 3.33
N TRP A 82 6.28 -7.75 2.24
CA TRP A 82 6.08 -6.91 1.08
C TRP A 82 4.64 -6.97 0.60
N MET A 83 4.21 -5.88 0.01
CA MET A 83 2.94 -5.76 -0.71
C MET A 83 3.20 -5.25 -2.12
N MET A 84 2.51 -5.82 -3.09
CA MET A 84 2.43 -5.36 -4.47
C MET A 84 0.97 -5.05 -4.79
N ILE A 85 0.68 -3.79 -5.08
CA ILE A 85 -0.63 -3.37 -5.57
C ILE A 85 -0.49 -3.18 -7.08
N ALA A 86 -1.24 -3.93 -7.88
CA ALA A 86 -1.15 -3.85 -9.35
C ALA A 86 -2.48 -4.19 -10.00
N ARG A 87 -2.79 -3.58 -11.14
CA ARG A 87 -4.08 -3.76 -11.82
C ARG A 87 -4.36 -5.21 -12.22
N GLU A 88 -3.31 -5.93 -12.62
CA GLU A 88 -3.37 -7.32 -13.05
C GLU A 88 -3.36 -8.35 -11.91
N ALA A 89 -3.22 -7.91 -10.66
CA ALA A 89 -3.27 -8.81 -9.52
C ALA A 89 -4.71 -9.20 -9.17
N ASP A 90 -4.84 -10.28 -8.40
CA ASP A 90 -6.12 -10.79 -7.96
C ASP A 90 -6.82 -9.81 -7.00
N VAL A 91 -8.15 -9.73 -7.12
CA VAL A 91 -9.00 -9.00 -6.18
C VAL A 91 -9.15 -9.86 -4.93
N ILE A 92 -8.85 -9.27 -3.77
CA ILE A 92 -9.05 -9.93 -2.48
C ILE A 92 -10.47 -9.62 -2.02
N GLU A 93 -11.32 -10.65 -1.90
CA GLU A 93 -12.74 -10.48 -1.60
C GLU A 93 -13.00 -9.94 -0.18
N GLU A 94 -12.09 -10.20 0.77
CA GLU A 94 -12.21 -9.71 2.15
C GLU A 94 -11.83 -8.24 2.32
N LEU A 95 -11.22 -7.62 1.30
CA LEU A 95 -10.86 -6.21 1.30
C LEU A 95 -11.93 -5.36 0.60
N PRO A 96 -12.06 -4.07 0.96
CA PRO A 96 -12.92 -3.14 0.24
C PRO A 96 -12.63 -3.14 -1.27
N GLN A 97 -13.64 -2.87 -2.09
CA GLN A 97 -13.51 -2.79 -3.54
C GLN A 97 -14.07 -1.45 -4.05
N TYR A 98 -13.42 -0.88 -5.05
CA TYR A 98 -13.73 0.44 -5.60
C TYR A 98 -13.76 0.40 -7.12
N GLU A 99 -14.68 1.16 -7.72
CA GLU A 99 -14.76 1.34 -9.17
C GLU A 99 -14.12 2.68 -9.55
N TRP A 100 -13.03 2.65 -10.33
CA TRP A 100 -12.38 3.85 -10.86
C TRP A 100 -11.47 3.58 -12.06
#